data_AF-A0A969FZ41-F1
#
_entry.id   AF-A0A969FZ41-F1
#
_cell.length_a   1.000
_cell.length_b   1.000
_cell.length_c   1.000
_cell.angle_alpha   90.00
_cell.angle_beta   90.00
_cell.angle_gamma   90.00
#
_symmetry.space_group_name_H-M   'P 1'
#
loop_
_entity.id
_entity.type
_entity.pdbx_description
1 polymer ?
#
loop_
_entity_poly.entity_id
_entity_poly.type
_entity_poly.pdbx_seq_one_letter_code
_entity_poly.pdbx_strand_id
1 'polypeptide(L)'
;MTTAGWAKLGQIIAAAEQRKHVYEVVIVGAGLSGLMAAYALRDRDILVLEREPRAGGRILTRSAHGVSYDLGAIFGYNQQVLPFDPGPTTLIRESEQIGVCWQGQVFYGTSVMECLSKLNLSNQDRDAIRRFCEDPAHTTHTLPEPIYVLLEAFFQIIHPGDMREYLSQRQLDAFQKFSMAHYQSGNGVLIEQFKQRLGPKLRVDTEVLSVSDETGRVRVVVNHQGKHEALLARSVIVTTPAMVTLKLLTSMSDHCRAFLRSVQYRGGTVIAVGVRGGKLADFSCIVTPDEPTSTIIQHHTGDPNIQVLLVYYAGKKATALEPLPKRRSMNAPRGTAAAPALRNWNRQVALC
;
A
#
# COMPACT_ATOMS: atom_id res chain seq x y z
N MET A 1 -43.74 -26.14 28.96
CA MET A 1 -42.78 -25.67 27.93
C MET A 1 -41.94 -24.56 28.54
N THR A 2 -40.61 -24.68 28.53
CA THR A 2 -39.70 -23.77 29.22
C THR A 2 -39.36 -22.54 28.37
N THR A 3 -39.01 -21.42 29.02
CA THR A 3 -38.46 -20.20 28.39
C THR A 3 -37.24 -20.49 27.49
N ALA A 4 -36.47 -21.54 27.80
CA ALA A 4 -35.36 -22.01 26.97
C ALA A 4 -35.79 -22.58 25.61
N GLY A 5 -36.99 -23.19 25.53
CA GLY A 5 -37.55 -23.71 24.27
C GLY A 5 -37.94 -22.59 23.30
N TRP A 6 -38.53 -21.50 23.82
CA TRP A 6 -38.88 -20.32 23.04
C TRP A 6 -37.66 -19.54 22.56
N ALA A 7 -36.62 -19.43 23.38
CA ALA A 7 -35.35 -18.82 22.98
C ALA A 7 -34.68 -19.60 21.84
N LYS A 8 -34.67 -20.94 21.92
CA LYS A 8 -34.11 -21.80 20.87
C LYS A 8 -34.91 -21.76 19.57
N LEU A 9 -36.24 -21.71 19.65
CA LEU A 9 -37.11 -21.55 18.49
C LEU A 9 -36.91 -20.18 17.83
N GLY A 10 -36.79 -19.10 18.61
CA GLY A 10 -36.48 -17.77 18.11
C GLY A 10 -35.14 -17.70 17.37
N GLN A 11 -34.11 -18.38 17.87
CA GLN A 11 -32.81 -18.49 17.17
C GLN A 11 -32.91 -19.25 15.83
N ILE A 12 -33.72 -20.32 15.77
CA ILE A 12 -33.94 -21.09 14.54
C ILE A 12 -34.69 -20.26 13.49
N ILE A 13 -35.73 -19.53 13.92
CA ILE A 13 -36.51 -18.65 13.04
C ILE A 13 -35.64 -17.50 12.51
N ALA A 14 -34.89 -16.81 13.38
CA ALA A 14 -33.98 -15.73 12.98
C ALA A 14 -32.89 -16.22 11.99
N ALA A 15 -32.33 -17.42 12.21
CA ALA A 15 -31.37 -18.02 11.28
C ALA A 15 -32.01 -18.42 9.94
N ALA A 16 -33.28 -18.82 9.92
CA ALA A 16 -34.03 -19.11 8.70
C ALA A 16 -34.45 -17.84 7.93
N GLU A 17 -34.75 -16.74 8.65
CA GLU A 17 -35.05 -15.43 8.07
C GLU A 17 -33.80 -14.75 7.49
N GLN A 18 -32.66 -14.83 8.18
CA GLN A 18 -31.38 -14.39 7.61
C GLN A 18 -31.00 -15.14 6.32
N ARG A 19 -31.37 -16.42 6.22
CA ARG A 19 -31.21 -17.21 4.97
C ARG A 19 -32.14 -16.76 3.83
N LYS A 20 -33.17 -15.94 4.12
CA LYS A 20 -34.08 -15.36 3.13
C LYS A 20 -33.80 -13.90 2.82
N HIS A 21 -32.95 -13.22 3.61
CA HIS A 21 -32.62 -11.82 3.38
C HIS A 21 -31.89 -11.66 2.05
N VAL A 22 -32.34 -10.71 1.24
CA VAL A 22 -31.71 -10.38 -0.04
C VAL A 22 -31.24 -8.94 0.05
N TYR A 23 -29.94 -8.75 0.20
CA TYR A 23 -29.32 -7.42 0.21
C TYR A 23 -29.54 -6.71 -1.13
N GLU A 24 -29.59 -5.38 -1.14
CA GLU A 24 -29.54 -4.63 -2.40
C GLU A 24 -28.14 -4.75 -3.02
N VAL A 25 -27.09 -4.61 -2.21
CA VAL A 25 -25.70 -4.71 -2.65
C VAL A 25 -24.84 -5.43 -1.62
N VAL A 26 -24.08 -6.44 -2.04
CA VAL A 26 -22.96 -6.97 -1.25
C VAL A 26 -21.64 -6.42 -1.83
N ILE A 27 -20.75 -5.95 -0.97
CA ILE A 27 -19.45 -5.40 -1.36
C ILE A 27 -18.35 -6.33 -0.86
N VAL A 28 -17.52 -6.84 -1.76
CA VAL A 28 -16.43 -7.77 -1.46
C VAL A 28 -15.11 -7.00 -1.36
N GLY A 29 -14.53 -7.00 -0.17
CA GLY A 29 -13.30 -6.29 0.20
C GLY A 29 -13.59 -4.95 0.90
N ALA A 30 -12.95 -4.72 2.04
CA ALA A 30 -13.00 -3.46 2.78
C ALA A 30 -11.67 -2.68 2.69
N GLY A 31 -11.02 -2.72 1.54
CA GLY A 31 -10.02 -1.72 1.16
C GLY A 31 -10.68 -0.35 0.90
N LEU A 32 -9.87 0.70 0.69
CA LEU A 32 -10.41 2.06 0.49
C LEU A 32 -11.48 2.15 -0.61
N SER A 33 -11.32 1.41 -1.72
CA SER A 33 -12.31 1.36 -2.81
C SER A 33 -13.66 0.79 -2.34
N GLY A 34 -13.66 -0.35 -1.62
CA GLY A 34 -14.87 -0.94 -1.06
C GLY A 34 -15.52 -0.09 0.02
N LEU A 35 -14.72 0.53 0.89
CA LEU A 35 -15.21 1.45 1.92
C LEU A 35 -15.85 2.71 1.32
N MET A 36 -15.27 3.27 0.25
CA MET A 36 -15.86 4.40 -0.49
C MET A 36 -17.18 4.02 -1.16
N ALA A 37 -17.22 2.86 -1.85
CA ALA A 37 -18.45 2.36 -2.46
C ALA A 37 -19.55 2.13 -1.41
N ALA A 38 -19.19 1.54 -0.28
CA ALA A 38 -20.11 1.32 0.84
C ALA A 38 -20.61 2.63 1.44
N TYR A 39 -19.74 3.64 1.58
CA TYR A 39 -20.15 4.95 2.07
C TYR A 39 -21.13 5.66 1.12
N ALA A 40 -20.91 5.56 -0.19
CA ALA A 40 -21.82 6.11 -1.19
C ALA A 40 -23.19 5.42 -1.17
N LEU A 41 -23.23 4.12 -0.83
CA LEU A 41 -24.43 3.30 -0.73
C LEU A 41 -24.94 3.16 0.71
N ARG A 42 -24.46 3.97 1.66
CA ARG A 42 -24.70 3.76 3.10
C ARG A 42 -26.18 3.86 3.51
N ASP A 43 -27.01 4.50 2.71
CA ASP A 43 -28.46 4.61 2.95
C ASP A 43 -29.26 3.45 2.33
N ARG A 44 -28.58 2.50 1.68
CA ARG A 44 -29.14 1.28 1.09
C ARG A 44 -28.94 0.08 2.02
N ASP A 45 -29.66 -1.00 1.74
CA ASP A 45 -29.45 -2.28 2.41
C ASP A 45 -28.23 -3.00 1.82
N ILE A 46 -27.08 -2.79 2.47
CA ILE A 46 -25.78 -3.29 2.01
C ILE A 46 -25.06 -4.07 3.09
N LEU A 47 -24.16 -4.95 2.65
CA LEU A 47 -23.20 -5.65 3.49
C LEU A 47 -21.81 -5.61 2.86
N VAL A 48 -20.81 -5.19 3.63
CA VAL A 48 -19.39 -5.18 3.25
C VAL A 48 -18.69 -6.34 3.92
N LEU A 49 -17.97 -7.14 3.14
CA LEU A 49 -17.30 -8.35 3.59
C LEU A 49 -15.80 -8.21 3.47
N GLU A 50 -15.08 -8.42 4.56
CA GLU A 50 -13.63 -8.35 4.63
C GLU A 50 -13.07 -9.64 5.24
N ARG A 51 -12.09 -10.22 4.56
CA ARG A 51 -11.48 -11.48 4.98
C ARG A 51 -10.65 -11.31 6.26
N GLU A 52 -9.89 -10.22 6.32
CA GLU A 52 -9.00 -9.96 7.44
C GLU A 52 -9.79 -9.49 8.68
N PRO A 53 -9.22 -9.57 9.90
CA PRO A 53 -9.83 -9.03 11.11
C PRO A 53 -9.92 -7.49 11.13
N ARG A 54 -9.52 -6.82 10.04
CA ARG A 54 -9.44 -5.38 9.91
C ARG A 54 -9.83 -4.93 8.51
N ALA A 55 -10.46 -3.77 8.42
CA ALA A 55 -10.59 -3.04 7.16
C ALA A 55 -9.30 -2.27 6.81
N GLY A 56 -9.30 -1.65 5.62
CA GLY A 56 -8.26 -0.76 5.13
C GLY A 56 -7.38 -1.34 4.03
N GLY A 57 -7.34 -2.67 3.88
CA GLY A 57 -6.54 -3.35 2.87
C GLY A 57 -5.05 -2.94 2.96
N ARG A 58 -4.55 -2.27 1.91
CA ARG A 58 -3.17 -1.77 1.80
C ARG A 58 -2.88 -0.52 2.64
N ILE A 59 -3.89 0.12 3.24
CA ILE A 59 -3.66 1.16 4.24
C ILE A 59 -3.38 0.46 5.58
N LEU A 60 -2.20 0.73 6.14
CA LEU A 60 -1.73 0.06 7.33
C LEU A 60 -0.90 0.99 8.20
N THR A 61 -1.53 1.54 9.24
CA THR A 61 -0.82 2.28 10.28
C THR A 61 -0.41 1.35 11.41
N ARG A 62 0.77 1.59 11.95
CA ARG A 62 1.28 1.02 13.21
C ARG A 62 1.70 2.15 14.12
N SER A 63 1.86 1.83 15.39
CA SER A 63 2.39 2.77 16.37
C SER A 63 3.38 2.09 17.30
N ALA A 64 4.40 2.85 17.67
CA ALA A 64 5.40 2.46 18.66
C ALA A 64 5.92 3.73 19.34
N HIS A 65 6.15 3.67 20.66
CA HIS A 65 6.67 4.81 21.44
C HIS A 65 5.88 6.13 21.26
N GLY A 66 4.56 6.05 21.08
CA GLY A 66 3.70 7.23 20.89
C GLY A 66 3.74 7.84 19.48
N VAL A 67 4.51 7.27 18.55
CA VAL A 67 4.60 7.69 17.15
C VAL A 67 3.80 6.72 16.28
N SER A 68 3.03 7.26 15.34
CA SER A 68 2.36 6.47 14.30
C SER A 68 3.16 6.52 13.00
N TYR A 69 3.14 5.43 12.24
CA TYR A 69 3.80 5.31 10.95
C TYR A 69 3.03 4.35 10.04
N ASP A 70 3.04 4.62 8.75
CA ASP A 70 2.38 3.80 7.74
C ASP A 70 3.36 2.79 7.13
N LEU A 71 2.88 1.55 6.93
CA LEU A 71 3.62 0.44 6.31
C LEU A 71 3.02 0.01 4.97
N GLY A 72 2.17 0.85 4.39
CA GLY A 72 1.45 0.57 3.15
C GLY A 72 1.29 1.83 2.32
N ALA A 73 0.09 2.38 2.23
CA ALA A 73 -0.10 3.73 1.68
C ALA A 73 0.46 4.76 2.65
N ILE A 74 1.62 5.35 2.34
CA ILE A 74 2.36 6.26 3.23
C ILE A 74 2.10 7.74 2.95
N PHE A 75 1.69 8.11 1.73
CA PHE A 75 1.41 9.50 1.38
C PHE A 75 0.07 9.94 1.97
N GLY A 76 0.02 11.19 2.41
CA GLY A 76 -1.21 11.82 2.86
C GLY A 76 -2.25 11.85 1.74
N TYR A 77 -3.45 11.35 2.03
CA TYR A 77 -4.58 11.48 1.12
C TYR A 77 -5.06 12.93 1.01
N ASN A 78 -5.68 13.29 -0.12
CA ASN A 78 -6.33 14.59 -0.28
C ASN A 78 -7.67 14.59 0.47
N GLN A 79 -7.83 15.46 1.47
CA GLN A 79 -9.08 15.55 2.24
C GLN A 79 -10.24 16.13 1.41
N GLN A 80 -9.96 16.94 0.39
CA GLN A 80 -10.98 17.59 -0.42
C GLN A 80 -11.81 16.62 -1.25
N VAL A 81 -11.29 15.41 -1.51
CA VAL A 81 -12.01 14.36 -2.25
C VAL A 81 -12.76 13.41 -1.32
N LEU A 82 -12.65 13.59 -0.01
CA LEU A 82 -13.36 12.75 0.94
C LEU A 82 -14.85 13.14 1.01
N PRO A 83 -15.74 12.16 1.16
CA PRO A 83 -17.17 12.42 1.21
C PRO A 83 -17.64 12.84 2.62
N PHE A 84 -16.70 13.07 3.55
CA PHE A 84 -16.91 13.53 4.91
C PHE A 84 -15.63 14.19 5.45
N ASP A 85 -15.79 14.98 6.50
CA ASP A 85 -14.67 15.47 7.31
C ASP A 85 -14.04 14.29 8.10
N PRO A 86 -12.76 13.95 7.88
CA PRO A 86 -12.06 12.90 8.61
C PRO A 86 -11.75 13.28 10.07
N GLY A 87 -12.05 14.52 10.49
CA GLY A 87 -11.74 15.04 11.81
C GLY A 87 -10.31 15.59 11.91
N PRO A 88 -9.87 15.96 13.13
CA PRO A 88 -8.59 16.61 13.33
C PRO A 88 -7.42 15.67 12.99
N THR A 89 -6.63 16.06 12.01
CA THR A 89 -5.37 15.38 11.67
C THR A 89 -4.34 16.40 11.18
N THR A 90 -3.07 16.15 11.50
CA THR A 90 -1.97 17.04 11.14
C THR A 90 -1.22 16.46 9.96
N LEU A 91 -1.24 17.15 8.83
CA LEU A 91 -0.41 16.83 7.67
C LEU A 91 1.00 17.40 7.91
N ILE A 92 1.99 16.52 7.99
CA ILE A 92 3.40 16.89 8.04
C ILE A 92 3.90 16.97 6.60
N ARG A 93 4.48 18.11 6.23
CA ARG A 93 5.14 18.31 4.94
C ARG A 93 6.64 18.10 5.15
N GLU A 94 7.16 17.06 4.52
CA GLU A 94 8.57 16.72 4.59
C GLU A 94 9.44 17.66 3.74
N SER A 95 10.76 17.53 3.90
CA SER A 95 11.75 18.32 3.19
C SER A 95 11.56 18.29 1.67
N GLU A 96 11.77 19.43 1.02
CA GLU A 96 11.78 19.49 -0.46
C GLU A 96 13.02 18.83 -1.06
N GLN A 97 14.03 18.53 -0.23
CA GLN A 97 15.27 17.87 -0.60
C GLN A 97 15.08 16.37 -0.80
N ILE A 98 15.45 15.88 -1.98
CA ILE A 98 15.54 14.47 -2.33
C ILE A 98 17.00 14.11 -2.61
N GLY A 99 17.31 12.83 -2.81
CA GLY A 99 18.66 12.41 -3.17
C GLY A 99 18.75 11.09 -3.92
N VAL A 100 19.95 10.83 -4.43
CA VAL A 100 20.37 9.53 -4.97
C VAL A 100 21.67 9.12 -4.28
N CYS A 101 21.71 7.91 -3.75
CA CYS A 101 22.95 7.25 -3.36
C CYS A 101 23.51 6.55 -4.59
N TRP A 102 24.72 6.93 -5.00
CA TRP A 102 25.41 6.36 -6.16
C TRP A 102 26.90 6.27 -5.88
N GLN A 103 27.48 5.10 -6.08
CA GLN A 103 28.89 4.80 -5.85
C GLN A 103 29.33 5.16 -4.41
N GLY A 104 28.47 4.87 -3.43
CA GLY A 104 28.71 5.12 -2.01
C GLY A 104 28.62 6.58 -1.57
N GLN A 105 28.18 7.50 -2.45
CA GLN A 105 27.97 8.91 -2.13
C GLN A 105 26.52 9.33 -2.34
N VAL A 106 26.03 10.27 -1.52
CA VAL A 106 24.67 10.81 -1.66
C VAL A 106 24.72 12.17 -2.34
N PHE A 107 23.98 12.29 -3.44
CA PHE A 107 23.82 13.52 -4.20
C PHE A 107 22.40 14.05 -3.98
N TYR A 108 22.31 15.18 -3.30
CA TYR A 108 21.03 15.82 -2.98
C TYR A 108 20.59 16.82 -4.05
N GLY A 109 19.29 17.06 -4.15
CA GLY A 109 18.70 18.10 -4.99
C GLY A 109 17.22 18.30 -4.66
N THR A 110 16.59 19.28 -5.29
CA THR A 110 15.16 19.57 -5.14
C THR A 110 14.32 18.99 -6.29
N SER A 111 14.98 18.38 -7.28
CA SER A 111 14.39 17.65 -8.41
C SER A 111 15.30 16.50 -8.84
N VAL A 112 14.74 15.52 -9.57
CA VAL A 112 15.52 14.38 -10.10
C VAL A 112 16.66 14.88 -11.00
N MET A 113 16.38 15.84 -11.88
CA MET A 113 17.38 16.41 -12.79
C MET A 113 18.51 17.12 -12.07
N GLU A 114 18.23 17.80 -10.96
CA GLU A 114 19.27 18.42 -10.14
C GLU A 114 20.17 17.37 -9.50
N CYS A 115 19.61 16.28 -8.95
CA CYS A 115 20.38 15.15 -8.44
C CYS A 115 21.30 14.56 -9.53
N LEU A 116 20.74 14.28 -10.72
CA LEU A 116 21.49 13.71 -11.83
C LEU A 116 22.59 14.64 -12.35
N SER A 117 22.38 15.97 -12.34
CA SER A 117 23.38 16.93 -12.82
C SER A 117 24.66 16.94 -11.97
N LYS A 118 24.57 16.53 -10.70
CA LYS A 118 25.66 16.48 -9.73
C LYS A 118 26.48 15.18 -9.84
N LEU A 119 25.98 14.20 -10.60
CA LEU A 119 26.72 12.98 -10.91
C LEU A 119 27.77 13.24 -11.99
N ASN A 120 28.89 12.52 -11.92
CA ASN A 120 29.95 12.57 -12.92
C ASN A 120 29.59 11.74 -14.18
N LEU A 121 28.50 12.13 -14.87
CA LEU A 121 28.02 11.47 -16.08
C LEU A 121 28.73 11.98 -17.33
N SER A 122 29.04 11.08 -18.25
CA SER A 122 29.62 11.41 -19.57
C SER A 122 28.63 12.21 -20.43
N ASN A 123 29.12 12.85 -21.49
CA ASN A 123 28.23 13.54 -22.45
C ASN A 123 27.24 12.56 -23.11
N GLN A 124 27.69 11.34 -23.42
CA GLN A 124 26.85 10.29 -24.00
C GLN A 124 25.71 9.86 -23.04
N ASP A 125 26.00 9.78 -21.75
CA ASP A 125 24.99 9.47 -20.73
C ASP A 125 23.95 10.59 -20.61
N ARG A 126 24.41 11.85 -20.59
CA ARG A 126 23.52 13.02 -20.58
C ARG A 126 22.66 13.08 -21.84
N ASP A 127 23.22 12.71 -23.00
CA ASP A 127 22.49 12.59 -24.25
C ASP A 127 21.44 11.47 -24.23
N ALA A 128 21.74 10.35 -23.58
CA ALA A 128 20.77 9.26 -23.40
C ALA A 128 19.59 9.67 -22.52
N ILE A 129 19.86 10.36 -21.39
CA ILE A 129 18.82 10.89 -20.50
C ILE A 129 17.89 11.86 -21.26
N ARG A 130 18.47 12.78 -22.05
CA ARG A 130 17.69 13.74 -22.84
C ARG A 130 16.78 13.04 -23.85
N ARG A 131 17.34 12.12 -24.64
CA ARG A 131 16.56 11.35 -25.64
C ARG A 131 15.42 10.56 -24.97
N PHE A 132 15.66 10.01 -23.78
CA PHE A 132 14.61 9.33 -23.03
C PHE A 132 13.54 10.28 -22.49
N CYS A 133 13.89 11.50 -22.10
CA CYS A 133 12.91 12.51 -21.74
C CYS A 133 12.03 12.92 -22.94
N GLU A 134 12.58 12.90 -24.16
CA GLU A 134 11.88 13.28 -25.40
C GLU A 134 10.99 12.15 -25.95
N ASP A 135 11.47 10.91 -25.93
CA ASP A 135 10.77 9.76 -26.54
C ASP A 135 10.95 8.44 -25.75
N PRO A 136 10.34 8.33 -24.55
CA PRO A 136 10.48 7.14 -23.72
C PRO A 136 10.02 5.86 -24.43
N ALA A 137 9.04 5.95 -25.35
CA ALA A 137 8.48 4.79 -26.02
C ALA A 137 9.51 3.98 -26.82
N HIS A 138 10.52 4.64 -27.40
CA HIS A 138 11.54 4.00 -28.23
C HIS A 138 12.90 3.89 -27.54
N THR A 139 13.14 4.68 -26.49
CA THR A 139 14.47 4.77 -25.88
C THR A 139 14.65 3.95 -24.60
N THR A 140 13.58 3.59 -23.89
CA THR A 140 13.70 2.89 -22.59
C THR A 140 14.50 1.60 -22.69
N HIS A 141 14.32 0.83 -23.76
CA HIS A 141 15.05 -0.42 -24.00
C HIS A 141 16.48 -0.24 -24.51
N THR A 142 16.87 0.99 -24.87
CA THR A 142 18.18 1.32 -25.44
C THR A 142 19.01 2.24 -24.54
N LEU A 143 18.51 2.56 -23.34
CA LEU A 143 19.27 3.28 -22.32
C LEU A 143 20.53 2.49 -21.94
N PRO A 144 21.69 3.16 -21.80
CA PRO A 144 22.86 2.54 -21.18
C PRO A 144 22.50 2.02 -19.78
N GLU A 145 22.96 0.83 -19.43
CA GLU A 145 22.56 0.15 -18.18
C GLU A 145 22.74 1.01 -16.91
N PRO A 146 23.85 1.76 -16.71
CA PRO A 146 23.98 2.64 -15.53
C PRO A 146 22.89 3.72 -15.46
N ILE A 147 22.47 4.24 -16.62
CA ILE A 147 21.44 5.28 -16.73
C ILE A 147 20.05 4.68 -16.52
N TYR A 148 19.81 3.50 -17.09
CA TYR A 148 18.59 2.74 -16.83
C TYR A 148 18.39 2.51 -15.33
N VAL A 149 19.42 2.00 -14.63
CA VAL A 149 19.37 1.72 -13.19
C VAL A 149 19.12 2.99 -12.36
N LEU A 150 19.75 4.11 -12.71
CA LEU A 150 19.52 5.40 -12.05
C LEU A 150 18.07 5.87 -12.19
N LEU A 151 17.54 5.88 -13.42
CA LEU A 151 16.17 6.32 -13.70
C LEU A 151 15.14 5.35 -13.12
N GLU A 152 15.39 4.05 -13.22
CA GLU A 152 14.55 3.01 -12.62
C GLU A 152 14.45 3.19 -11.10
N ALA A 153 15.53 3.59 -10.41
CA ALA A 153 15.49 3.82 -8.96
C ALA A 153 14.56 4.97 -8.56
N PHE A 154 14.51 6.06 -9.34
CA PHE A 154 13.54 7.14 -9.13
C PHE A 154 12.12 6.73 -9.51
N PHE A 155 11.96 5.99 -10.61
CA PHE A 155 10.69 5.42 -11.03
C PHE A 155 10.07 4.50 -9.94
N GLN A 156 10.92 3.69 -9.30
CA GLN A 156 10.52 2.72 -8.28
C GLN A 156 10.08 3.32 -6.95
N ILE A 157 10.15 4.65 -6.77
CA ILE A 157 9.56 5.34 -5.60
C ILE A 157 8.06 5.03 -5.50
N ILE A 158 7.34 5.02 -6.63
CA ILE A 158 5.90 4.73 -6.66
C ILE A 158 5.53 3.51 -7.52
N HIS A 159 6.42 3.08 -8.42
CA HIS A 159 6.19 1.97 -9.34
C HIS A 159 7.11 0.79 -9.04
N PRO A 160 6.70 -0.21 -8.25
CA PRO A 160 7.60 -1.26 -7.75
C PRO A 160 8.09 -2.28 -8.79
N GLY A 161 7.73 -2.12 -10.07
CA GLY A 161 8.09 -3.03 -11.16
C GLY A 161 9.26 -2.54 -12.02
N ASP A 162 9.54 -3.32 -13.07
CA ASP A 162 10.50 -2.96 -14.11
C ASP A 162 9.92 -1.85 -14.96
N MET A 163 10.63 -0.73 -15.12
CA MET A 163 10.15 0.46 -15.84
C MET A 163 9.73 0.15 -17.29
N ARG A 164 10.36 -0.86 -17.92
CA ARG A 164 10.06 -1.26 -19.30
C ARG A 164 8.71 -1.95 -19.46
N GLU A 165 8.14 -2.47 -18.38
CA GLU A 165 6.83 -3.15 -18.40
C GLU A 165 5.65 -2.18 -18.30
N TYR A 166 5.92 -0.90 -18.03
CA TYR A 166 4.89 0.13 -17.91
C TYR A 166 4.65 0.83 -19.24
N LEU A 167 3.45 1.42 -19.37
CA LEU A 167 3.12 2.31 -20.48
C LEU A 167 4.17 3.42 -20.60
N SER A 168 4.58 3.76 -21.81
CA SER A 168 5.62 4.77 -22.06
C SER A 168 5.34 6.12 -21.40
N GLN A 169 4.07 6.52 -21.32
CA GLN A 169 3.66 7.75 -20.63
C GLN A 169 3.97 7.74 -19.13
N ARG A 170 4.05 6.56 -18.51
CA ARG A 170 4.40 6.40 -17.09
C ARG A 170 5.90 6.34 -16.86
N GLN A 171 6.69 5.96 -17.85
CA GLN A 171 8.15 5.86 -17.71
C GLN A 171 8.78 7.22 -17.35
N LEU A 172 8.17 8.33 -17.77
CA LEU A 172 8.60 9.69 -17.38
C LEU A 172 8.37 10.01 -15.90
N ASP A 173 7.61 9.21 -15.17
CA ASP A 173 7.49 9.34 -13.71
C ASP A 173 8.87 9.14 -13.02
N ALA A 174 9.86 8.58 -13.72
CA ALA A 174 11.28 8.57 -13.32
C ALA A 174 11.86 9.96 -13.03
N PHE A 175 11.31 11.02 -13.63
CA PHE A 175 11.73 12.41 -13.40
C PHE A 175 10.83 13.16 -12.43
N GLN A 176 9.72 12.55 -12.00
CA GLN A 176 8.75 13.21 -11.15
C GLN A 176 9.23 13.22 -9.69
N LYS A 177 9.17 14.39 -9.07
CA LYS A 177 9.26 14.51 -7.62
C LYS A 177 7.88 14.31 -7.00
N PHE A 178 7.81 13.38 -6.06
CA PHE A 178 6.60 13.11 -5.26
C PHE A 178 6.69 13.81 -3.92
N SER A 179 5.56 14.33 -3.43
CA SER A 179 5.49 14.84 -2.07
C SER A 179 5.46 13.67 -1.09
N MET A 180 6.41 13.64 -0.15
CA MET A 180 6.43 12.66 0.95
C MET A 180 5.59 13.14 2.15
N ALA A 181 4.68 14.09 1.93
CA ALA A 181 3.79 14.56 2.99
C ALA A 181 2.95 13.40 3.52
N HIS A 182 2.79 13.33 4.84
CA HIS A 182 2.09 12.25 5.51
C HIS A 182 1.31 12.77 6.72
N TYR A 183 0.35 12.00 7.21
CA TYR A 183 -0.38 12.37 8.42
C TYR A 183 0.35 11.89 9.66
N GLN A 184 0.49 12.76 10.66
CA GLN A 184 1.12 12.43 11.95
C GLN A 184 0.46 11.23 12.65
N SER A 185 -0.85 11.07 12.47
CA SER A 185 -1.64 9.96 13.00
C SER A 185 -1.67 8.71 12.11
N GLY A 186 -1.01 8.77 10.95
CA GLY A 186 -1.11 7.79 9.88
C GLY A 186 -2.45 7.78 9.15
N ASN A 187 -2.46 7.11 7.99
CA ASN A 187 -3.62 7.00 7.12
C ASN A 187 -4.73 6.09 7.67
N GLY A 188 -4.44 5.29 8.69
CA GLY A 188 -5.39 4.39 9.37
C GLY A 188 -6.55 5.12 10.02
N VAL A 189 -6.39 6.39 10.41
CA VAL A 189 -7.50 7.22 10.92
C VAL A 189 -8.64 7.30 9.90
N LEU A 190 -8.33 7.44 8.61
CA LEU A 190 -9.35 7.46 7.56
C LEU A 190 -10.17 6.16 7.56
N ILE A 191 -9.52 5.01 7.75
CA ILE A 191 -10.17 3.71 7.80
C ILE A 191 -11.12 3.62 9.00
N GLU A 192 -10.69 4.11 10.17
CA GLU A 192 -11.54 4.15 11.35
C GLU A 192 -12.76 5.07 11.14
N GLN A 193 -12.61 6.19 10.44
CA GLN A 193 -13.74 7.08 10.09
C GLN A 193 -14.78 6.39 9.19
N PHE A 194 -14.35 5.58 8.22
CA PHE A 194 -15.27 4.74 7.43
C PHE A 194 -15.94 3.66 8.29
N LYS A 195 -15.16 2.94 9.11
CA LYS A 195 -15.68 1.88 9.98
C LYS A 195 -16.78 2.39 10.89
N GLN A 196 -16.58 3.54 11.53
CA GLN A 196 -17.57 4.17 12.41
C GLN A 196 -18.87 4.51 11.67
N ARG A 197 -18.78 5.01 10.43
CA ARG A 197 -19.94 5.41 9.61
C ARG A 197 -20.69 4.22 9.00
N LEU A 198 -20.00 3.11 8.72
CA LEU A 198 -20.62 1.88 8.21
C LEU A 198 -21.21 1.03 9.33
N GLY A 199 -20.62 1.08 10.54
CA GLY A 199 -21.08 0.36 11.72
C GLY A 199 -21.31 -1.13 11.43
N PRO A 200 -22.52 -1.67 11.69
CA PRO A 200 -22.80 -3.09 11.54
C PRO A 200 -22.80 -3.59 10.09
N LYS A 201 -22.80 -2.68 9.10
CA LYS A 201 -22.75 -3.05 7.68
C LYS A 201 -21.39 -3.60 7.25
N LEU A 202 -20.34 -3.38 8.04
CA LEU A 202 -19.02 -3.95 7.79
C LEU A 202 -18.80 -5.21 8.63
N ARG A 203 -18.59 -6.33 7.94
CA ARG A 203 -18.26 -7.62 8.56
C ARG A 203 -16.85 -8.06 8.20
N VAL A 204 -15.96 -8.02 9.20
CA VAL A 204 -14.60 -8.55 9.13
C VAL A 204 -14.58 -10.07 9.37
N ASP A 205 -13.40 -10.69 9.29
CA ASP A 205 -13.22 -12.14 9.47
C ASP A 205 -14.19 -12.97 8.60
N THR A 206 -14.46 -12.46 7.39
CA THR A 206 -15.39 -13.05 6.43
C THR A 206 -14.72 -13.18 5.08
N GLU A 207 -14.27 -14.40 4.77
CA GLU A 207 -13.74 -14.71 3.45
C GLU A 207 -14.89 -14.98 2.48
N VAL A 208 -14.96 -14.23 1.39
CA VAL A 208 -15.81 -14.61 0.25
C VAL A 208 -15.11 -15.72 -0.51
N LEU A 209 -15.80 -16.83 -0.73
CA LEU A 209 -15.29 -18.03 -1.42
C LEU A 209 -15.71 -18.05 -2.88
N SER A 210 -16.94 -17.62 -3.19
CA SER A 210 -17.43 -17.52 -4.55
C SER A 210 -18.56 -16.50 -4.70
N VAL A 211 -18.69 -15.99 -5.92
CA VAL A 211 -19.78 -15.11 -6.38
C VAL A 211 -20.29 -15.67 -7.69
N SER A 212 -21.58 -15.99 -7.74
CA SER A 212 -22.23 -16.62 -8.90
C SER A 212 -23.58 -15.96 -9.18
N ASP A 213 -23.86 -15.74 -10.47
CA ASP A 213 -25.20 -15.32 -10.91
C ASP A 213 -26.20 -16.47 -10.71
N GLU A 214 -27.35 -16.14 -10.13
CA GLU A 214 -28.53 -16.99 -10.07
C GLU A 214 -29.71 -16.23 -10.72
N THR A 215 -30.81 -16.92 -11.03
CA THR A 215 -31.94 -16.30 -11.73
C THR A 215 -32.48 -15.07 -10.96
N GLY A 216 -32.20 -13.87 -11.48
CA GLY A 216 -32.63 -12.59 -10.94
C GLY A 216 -31.88 -12.11 -9.69
N ARG A 217 -30.79 -12.76 -9.27
CA ARG A 217 -30.02 -12.44 -8.05
C ARG A 217 -28.56 -12.86 -8.19
N VAL A 218 -27.72 -12.44 -7.25
CA VAL A 218 -26.36 -12.94 -7.10
C VAL A 218 -26.24 -13.68 -5.78
N ARG A 219 -25.64 -14.87 -5.82
CA ARG A 219 -25.30 -15.65 -4.63
C ARG A 219 -23.84 -15.45 -4.27
N VAL A 220 -23.59 -15.18 -3.00
CA VAL A 220 -22.25 -14.98 -2.43
C VAL A 220 -22.04 -16.04 -1.36
N VAL A 221 -21.09 -16.95 -1.58
CA VAL A 221 -20.72 -17.97 -0.59
C VAL A 221 -19.54 -17.45 0.22
N VAL A 222 -19.63 -17.54 1.53
CA VAL A 222 -18.63 -16.98 2.45
C VAL A 222 -18.28 -17.98 3.55
N ASN A 223 -17.06 -17.86 4.07
CA ASN A 223 -16.61 -18.47 5.29
C ASN A 223 -16.45 -17.38 6.36
N HIS A 224 -17.32 -17.42 7.38
CA HIS A 224 -17.23 -16.54 8.54
C HIS A 224 -16.89 -17.37 9.77
N GLN A 225 -15.68 -17.19 10.30
CA GLN A 225 -15.20 -17.90 11.49
C GLN A 225 -15.37 -19.44 11.40
N GLY A 226 -15.07 -20.02 10.23
CA GLY A 226 -15.19 -21.46 9.96
C GLY A 226 -16.59 -21.93 9.56
N LYS A 227 -17.58 -21.04 9.55
CA LYS A 227 -18.96 -21.36 9.13
C LYS A 227 -19.18 -20.92 7.69
N HIS A 228 -19.58 -21.89 6.86
CA HIS A 228 -19.97 -21.61 5.49
C HIS A 228 -21.43 -21.17 5.45
N GLU A 229 -21.69 -20.03 4.81
CA GLU A 229 -23.04 -19.52 4.60
C GLU A 229 -23.18 -18.98 3.17
N ALA A 230 -24.42 -18.93 2.70
CA ALA A 230 -24.78 -18.33 1.42
C ALA A 230 -25.61 -17.07 1.69
N LEU A 231 -25.17 -15.97 1.11
CA LEU A 231 -25.85 -14.68 1.12
C LEU A 231 -26.45 -14.43 -0.26
N LEU A 232 -27.60 -13.76 -0.30
CA LEU A 232 -28.25 -13.36 -1.55
C LEU A 232 -28.22 -11.84 -1.67
N ALA A 233 -27.97 -11.35 -2.88
CA ALA A 233 -27.99 -9.92 -3.19
C ALA A 233 -28.62 -9.65 -4.56
N ARG A 234 -29.13 -8.44 -4.79
CA ARG A 234 -29.53 -8.00 -6.13
C ARG A 234 -28.32 -7.68 -7.02
N SER A 235 -27.23 -7.21 -6.41
CA SER A 235 -25.98 -6.89 -7.09
C SER A 235 -24.78 -7.09 -6.16
N VAL A 236 -23.59 -7.28 -6.74
CA VAL A 236 -22.33 -7.42 -5.99
C VAL A 236 -21.28 -6.49 -6.58
N ILE A 237 -20.57 -5.76 -5.71
CA ILE A 237 -19.40 -4.97 -6.08
C ILE A 237 -18.16 -5.69 -5.58
N VAL A 238 -17.28 -6.12 -6.49
CA VAL A 238 -16.01 -6.78 -6.15
C VAL A 238 -14.87 -5.78 -6.21
N THR A 239 -14.24 -5.49 -5.07
CA THR A 239 -13.14 -4.52 -4.95
C THR A 239 -11.80 -5.17 -4.60
N THR A 240 -11.71 -6.48 -4.81
CA THR A 240 -10.49 -7.27 -4.57
C THR A 240 -9.47 -7.13 -5.70
N PRO A 241 -8.18 -7.42 -5.45
CA PRO A 241 -7.15 -7.49 -6.50
C PRO A 241 -7.53 -8.45 -7.63
N ALA A 242 -7.03 -8.21 -8.85
CA ALA A 242 -7.49 -8.89 -10.07
C ALA A 242 -7.45 -10.43 -9.96
N MET A 243 -6.35 -10.98 -9.44
CA MET A 243 -6.19 -12.43 -9.26
C MET A 243 -7.07 -13.03 -8.17
N VAL A 244 -7.50 -12.22 -7.20
CA VAL A 244 -8.50 -12.64 -6.21
C VAL A 244 -9.87 -12.65 -6.87
N THR A 245 -10.25 -11.56 -7.55
CA THR A 245 -11.51 -11.46 -8.32
C THR A 245 -11.66 -12.63 -9.30
N LEU A 246 -10.59 -12.98 -10.01
CA LEU A 246 -10.57 -14.11 -10.95
C LEU A 246 -10.93 -15.47 -10.30
N LYS A 247 -10.57 -15.67 -9.02
CA LYS A 247 -10.89 -16.88 -8.26
C LYS A 247 -12.31 -16.85 -7.69
N LEU A 248 -12.82 -15.67 -7.35
CA LEU A 248 -14.13 -15.50 -6.72
C LEU A 248 -15.28 -15.63 -7.71
N LEU A 249 -15.16 -15.05 -8.91
CA LEU A 249 -16.24 -14.98 -9.89
C LEU A 249 -16.35 -16.29 -10.68
N THR A 250 -17.50 -16.96 -10.60
CA THR A 250 -17.74 -18.22 -11.34
C THR A 250 -18.16 -17.98 -12.79
N SER A 251 -18.80 -16.83 -13.07
CA SER A 251 -19.29 -16.41 -14.37
C SER A 251 -18.62 -15.10 -14.79
N MET A 252 -17.99 -15.08 -15.96
CA MET A 252 -17.46 -13.87 -16.60
C MET A 252 -17.19 -14.15 -18.08
N SER A 253 -17.16 -13.09 -18.89
CA SER A 253 -16.74 -13.18 -20.28
C SER A 253 -15.25 -13.52 -20.40
N ASP A 254 -14.85 -14.09 -21.55
CA ASP A 254 -13.45 -14.40 -21.83
C ASP A 254 -12.57 -13.14 -21.86
N HIS A 255 -13.12 -12.01 -22.34
CA HIS A 255 -12.44 -10.72 -22.34
C HIS A 255 -12.13 -10.25 -20.91
N CYS A 256 -13.09 -10.32 -20.00
CA CYS A 256 -12.87 -9.98 -18.59
C CYS A 256 -11.85 -10.92 -17.95
N ARG A 257 -11.94 -12.22 -18.24
CA ARG A 257 -10.99 -13.23 -17.74
C ARG A 257 -9.56 -12.96 -18.20
N ALA A 258 -9.39 -12.63 -19.48
CA ALA A 258 -8.09 -12.29 -20.08
C ALA A 258 -7.51 -11.02 -19.46
N PHE A 259 -8.33 -9.98 -19.28
CA PHE A 259 -7.90 -8.74 -18.63
C PHE A 259 -7.43 -8.98 -17.18
N LEU A 260 -8.22 -9.68 -16.35
CA LEU A 260 -7.83 -9.93 -14.96
C LEU A 260 -6.53 -10.74 -14.85
N ARG A 261 -6.26 -11.64 -15.80
CA ARG A 261 -5.00 -12.40 -15.88
C ARG A 261 -3.80 -11.56 -16.33
N SER A 262 -4.02 -10.49 -17.09
CA SER A 262 -2.91 -9.64 -17.56
C SER A 262 -2.41 -8.65 -16.50
N VAL A 263 -3.21 -8.37 -15.46
CA VAL A 263 -2.83 -7.46 -14.37
C VAL A 263 -1.75 -8.09 -13.49
N GLN A 264 -0.56 -7.49 -13.51
CA GLN A 264 0.57 -7.93 -12.70
C GLN A 264 0.68 -7.11 -11.41
N TYR A 265 0.98 -7.80 -10.30
CA TYR A 265 1.32 -7.18 -9.03
C TYR A 265 2.79 -7.48 -8.71
N ARG A 266 3.51 -6.47 -8.24
CA ARG A 266 4.91 -6.61 -7.83
C ARG A 266 5.00 -6.51 -6.31
N GLY A 267 5.87 -7.33 -5.72
CA GLY A 267 6.12 -7.35 -4.29
C GLY A 267 6.96 -6.16 -3.86
N GLY A 268 6.74 -5.71 -2.63
CA GLY A 268 7.56 -4.73 -1.97
C GLY A 268 7.59 -5.01 -0.47
N THR A 269 8.74 -4.76 0.14
CA THR A 269 8.92 -4.85 1.59
C THR A 269 9.30 -3.47 2.10
N VAL A 270 8.63 -3.02 3.16
CA VAL A 270 8.98 -1.80 3.88
C VAL A 270 9.36 -2.15 5.32
N ILE A 271 10.47 -1.57 5.78
CA ILE A 271 10.94 -1.68 7.16
C ILE A 271 10.92 -0.26 7.75
N ALA A 272 10.20 -0.08 8.85
CA ALA A 272 10.23 1.17 9.59
C ALA A 272 11.36 1.13 10.63
N VAL A 273 12.18 2.18 10.65
CA VAL A 273 13.32 2.32 11.56
C VAL A 273 13.13 3.59 12.38
N GLY A 274 13.01 3.45 13.69
CA GLY A 274 12.93 4.60 14.61
C GLY A 274 14.32 5.07 15.02
N VAL A 275 14.62 6.34 14.81
CA VAL A 275 15.88 6.97 15.23
C VAL A 275 15.56 7.99 16.31
N ARG A 276 16.15 7.83 17.50
CA ARG A 276 15.97 8.73 18.64
C ARG A 276 17.25 9.53 18.92
N GLY A 277 17.14 10.86 18.98
CA GLY A 277 18.23 11.75 19.39
C GLY A 277 19.41 11.87 18.40
N GLY A 278 19.30 11.28 17.21
CA GLY A 278 20.29 11.39 16.14
C GLY A 278 20.09 12.64 15.29
N LYS A 279 21.18 13.31 14.90
CA LYS A 279 21.16 14.33 13.85
C LYS A 279 21.29 13.64 12.49
N LEU A 280 20.17 13.44 11.81
CA LEU A 280 20.15 13.03 10.41
C LEU A 280 20.18 14.27 9.51
N ALA A 281 20.71 14.12 8.29
CA ALA A 281 20.47 15.11 7.26
C ALA A 281 18.96 15.22 7.02
N ASP A 282 18.50 16.41 6.64
CA ASP A 282 17.10 16.63 6.29
C ASP A 282 16.89 16.31 4.81
N PHE A 283 16.02 15.35 4.53
CA PHE A 283 15.59 14.94 3.21
C PHE A 283 14.18 14.34 3.29
N SER A 284 13.50 14.18 2.16
CA SER A 284 12.22 13.46 2.11
C SER A 284 12.39 12.05 1.58
N CYS A 285 13.18 11.86 0.52
CA CYS A 285 13.55 10.54 0.03
C CYS A 285 14.95 10.48 -0.57
N ILE A 286 15.60 9.32 -0.44
CA ILE A 286 16.84 8.97 -1.13
C ILE A 286 16.63 7.64 -1.85
N VAL A 287 16.85 7.61 -3.15
CA VAL A 287 16.88 6.35 -3.91
C VAL A 287 18.27 5.74 -3.85
N THR A 288 18.36 4.42 -3.80
CA THR A 288 19.63 3.69 -3.58
C THR A 288 19.82 2.60 -4.63
N PRO A 289 19.99 2.96 -5.92
CA PRO A 289 20.10 2.02 -7.03
C PRO A 289 21.14 0.90 -6.83
N ASP A 290 22.33 1.22 -6.33
CA ASP A 290 23.47 0.31 -6.16
C ASP A 290 23.51 -0.41 -4.81
N GLU A 291 22.59 -0.10 -3.90
CA GLU A 291 22.50 -0.72 -2.58
C GLU A 291 21.45 -1.85 -2.52
N PRO A 292 21.48 -2.72 -1.49
CA PRO A 292 20.44 -3.72 -1.28
C PRO A 292 19.03 -3.13 -1.05
N THR A 293 18.94 -1.88 -0.60
CA THR A 293 17.68 -1.14 -0.46
C THR A 293 17.26 -0.49 -1.78
N SER A 294 16.00 -0.14 -1.95
CA SER A 294 15.49 0.63 -3.10
C SER A 294 15.39 2.12 -2.80
N THR A 295 14.76 2.47 -1.68
CA THR A 295 14.48 3.87 -1.30
C THR A 295 14.45 3.99 0.21
N ILE A 296 14.98 5.09 0.74
CA ILE A 296 14.85 5.48 2.14
C ILE A 296 14.03 6.75 2.17
N ILE A 297 12.89 6.72 2.86
CA ILE A 297 12.00 7.87 3.05
C ILE A 297 12.11 8.31 4.50
N GLN A 298 12.27 9.60 4.74
CA GLN A 298 12.34 10.17 6.09
C GLN A 298 11.01 10.85 6.42
N HIS A 299 10.43 10.45 7.54
CA HIS A 299 9.23 11.06 8.12
C HIS A 299 9.59 11.69 9.46
N HIS A 300 9.34 12.99 9.57
CA HIS A 300 9.34 13.69 10.84
C HIS A 300 8.09 13.31 11.64
N THR A 301 8.21 13.29 12.97
CA THR A 301 7.11 12.86 13.84
C THR A 301 6.67 14.01 14.75
N GLY A 302 5.56 13.81 15.47
CA GLY A 302 5.14 14.75 16.50
C GLY A 302 6.09 14.86 17.70
N ASP A 303 6.97 13.87 17.91
CA ASP A 303 8.09 13.98 18.86
C ASP A 303 9.34 14.42 18.09
N PRO A 304 9.86 15.64 18.29
CA PRO A 304 11.01 16.14 17.55
C PRO A 304 12.29 15.33 17.81
N ASN A 305 12.32 14.50 18.86
CA ASN A 305 13.44 13.63 19.17
C ASN A 305 13.38 12.28 18.45
N ILE A 306 12.28 11.96 17.77
CA ILE A 306 12.08 10.71 17.05
C ILE A 306 11.84 11.01 15.57
N GLN A 307 12.64 10.37 14.73
CA GLN A 307 12.44 10.33 13.28
C GLN A 307 12.16 8.90 12.85
N VAL A 308 11.36 8.72 11.81
CA VAL A 308 11.09 7.41 11.22
C VAL A 308 11.70 7.37 9.83
N LEU A 309 12.54 6.36 9.58
CA LEU A 309 13.02 6.03 8.25
C LEU A 309 12.23 4.83 7.73
N LEU A 310 11.55 4.99 6.60
CA LEU A 310 10.90 3.91 5.89
C LEU A 310 11.86 3.40 4.80
N VAL A 311 12.38 2.20 5.01
CA VAL A 311 13.35 1.56 4.13
C VAL A 311 12.61 0.59 3.22
N TYR A 312 12.54 0.92 1.94
CA TYR A 312 11.86 0.15 0.91
C TYR A 312 12.80 -0.79 0.18
N TYR A 313 12.26 -1.96 -0.16
CA TYR A 313 12.83 -2.94 -1.06
C TYR A 313 11.76 -3.25 -2.10
N ALA A 314 12.05 -2.97 -3.36
CA ALA A 314 11.12 -3.18 -4.48
C ALA A 314 11.62 -4.30 -5.39
N GLY A 315 10.67 -5.02 -6.00
CA GLY A 315 10.96 -6.05 -7.01
C GLY A 315 11.95 -7.10 -6.51
N LYS A 316 13.04 -7.31 -7.28
CA LYS A 316 14.06 -8.33 -6.97
C LYS A 316 14.72 -8.12 -5.60
N LYS A 317 14.88 -6.87 -5.16
CA LYS A 317 15.46 -6.53 -3.85
C LYS A 317 14.54 -6.97 -2.71
N ALA A 318 13.21 -6.97 -2.92
CA ALA A 318 12.24 -7.46 -1.94
C ALA A 318 12.29 -8.98 -1.77
N THR A 319 12.41 -9.73 -2.88
CA THR A 319 12.49 -11.20 -2.87
C THR A 319 13.69 -11.70 -2.05
N ALA A 320 14.81 -10.98 -2.07
CA ALA A 320 15.99 -11.32 -1.26
C ALA A 320 15.73 -11.28 0.25
N LEU A 321 14.66 -10.61 0.71
CA LEU A 321 14.28 -10.54 2.13
C LEU A 321 13.23 -11.58 2.54
N GLU A 322 12.61 -12.29 1.61
CA GLU A 322 11.56 -13.29 1.92
C GLU A 322 11.99 -14.36 2.95
N PRO A 323 13.26 -14.82 2.98
CA PRO A 323 13.69 -15.78 4.00
C PRO A 323 13.76 -15.22 5.43
N LEU A 324 13.69 -13.90 5.61
CA LEU A 324 13.86 -13.26 6.92
C LEU A 324 12.55 -13.28 7.74
N PRO A 325 12.64 -13.50 9.07
CA PRO A 325 11.47 -13.48 9.94
C PRO A 325 10.83 -12.09 9.97
N LYS A 326 9.50 -12.03 9.80
CA LYS A 326 8.70 -10.79 9.73
C LYS A 326 8.70 -9.94 11.00
N ARG A 327 9.16 -10.48 12.13
CA ARG A 327 9.27 -9.76 13.40
C ARG A 327 10.58 -10.12 14.07
N ARG A 328 11.49 -9.14 14.13
CA ARG A 328 12.73 -9.25 14.90
C ARG A 328 12.90 -7.92 15.62
N SER A 329 12.56 -7.88 16.91
CA SER A 329 12.99 -6.77 17.76
C SER A 329 14.51 -6.88 17.89
N MET A 330 15.23 -6.25 16.99
CA MET A 330 16.68 -6.18 17.09
C MET A 330 16.99 -4.99 17.99
N ASN A 331 16.94 -5.24 19.30
CA ASN A 331 17.80 -4.50 20.22
C ASN A 331 19.22 -4.79 19.77
N ALA A 332 19.80 -3.93 18.93
CA ALA A 332 21.16 -4.10 18.46
C ALA A 332 22.06 -4.20 19.70
N PRO A 333 22.73 -5.35 19.94
CA PRO A 333 23.79 -5.40 20.91
C PRO A 333 24.86 -4.42 20.47
N ARG A 334 25.45 -3.67 21.41
CA ARG A 334 26.64 -2.86 21.12
C ARG A 334 27.71 -3.79 20.51
N GLY A 335 27.86 -3.78 19.18
CA GLY A 335 29.00 -4.40 18.50
C GLY A 335 28.77 -5.60 17.57
N THR A 336 27.62 -5.79 16.91
CA THR A 336 27.53 -6.77 15.81
C THR A 336 27.07 -6.16 14.48
N ALA A 337 27.66 -6.66 13.39
CA ALA A 337 27.78 -6.04 12.08
C ALA A 337 26.44 -5.60 11.45
N ALA A 338 26.27 -4.28 11.30
CA ALA A 338 25.30 -3.70 10.39
C ALA A 338 25.67 -4.04 8.93
N ALA A 339 24.64 -4.08 8.06
CA ALA A 339 24.81 -4.15 6.61
C ALA A 339 25.86 -3.12 6.13
N PRO A 340 26.72 -3.44 5.14
CA PRO A 340 27.85 -2.60 4.74
C PRO A 340 27.49 -1.13 4.49
N ALA A 341 26.27 -0.85 4.00
CA ALA A 341 25.74 0.48 3.71
C ALA A 341 25.55 1.41 4.93
N LEU A 342 25.47 0.86 6.15
CA LEU A 342 25.21 1.64 7.37
C LEU A 342 26.47 1.94 8.20
N ARG A 343 27.67 1.53 7.73
CA ARG A 343 28.91 1.70 8.49
C ARG A 343 29.32 3.17 8.71
N ASN A 344 28.80 4.10 7.91
CA ASN A 344 29.09 5.53 8.02
C ASN A 344 28.06 6.33 8.84
N TRP A 345 27.02 5.67 9.38
CA TRP A 345 25.97 6.33 10.16
C TRP A 345 26.20 6.05 11.64
N ASN A 346 26.68 7.05 12.39
CA ASN A 346 27.04 6.93 13.79
C ASN A 346 25.92 6.30 14.64
N ARG A 347 26.19 5.08 15.12
CA ARG A 347 25.68 4.38 16.33
C ARG A 347 24.47 5.02 17.04
N GLN A 348 23.23 4.76 16.59
CA GLN A 348 22.00 4.84 17.43
C GLN A 348 20.71 4.39 16.72
N VAL A 349 20.76 3.26 16.00
CA VAL A 349 19.56 2.72 15.34
C VAL A 349 18.89 1.68 16.23
N ALA A 350 17.66 1.95 16.68
CA ALA A 350 16.78 0.94 17.27
C ALA A 350 15.83 0.43 16.18
N LEU A 351 15.93 -0.85 15.85
CA LEU A 351 15.04 -1.54 14.92
C LEU A 351 13.90 -2.16 15.73
N CYS A 352 12.67 -1.67 15.57
CA CYS A 352 11.47 -2.27 16.15
C CYS A 352 10.85 -3.29 15.20
#